data_AF-A0A9Q0FXB2-F1
#
_entry.id   AF-A0A9Q0FXB2-F1
#
_cell.length_a   1.000
_cell.length_b   1.000
_cell.length_c   1.000
_cell.angle_alpha   90.00
_cell.angle_beta   90.00
_cell.angle_gamma   90.00
#
_symmetry.space_group_name_H-M   'P 1'
#
loop_
_entity.id
_entity.type
_entity.pdbx_description
1 polymer ?
#
loop_
_entity_poly.entity_id
_entity_poly.type
_entity_poly.pdbx_seq_one_letter_code
_entity_poly.pdbx_strand_id
1 'polypeptide(L)'
;MLRRLLLKQASASHHLLSNKTPQSTSHPLLHKHLLFSSSSQTQTPQSTSVEHLDDVDNNQASSTISIDRSGLYNPPAHSHEPTTDSELVKHLKDVIKFRGGPISVAEYMEEVLTNPKFGFYITRDVFGAGGDFITSPEVSQMFGEMVGIWAMCLWEQMGQPEKVNLVELGPGRGTLMADLLRGASKFKSFTESLHINMVECSPVLQKLQHQNLHCTDEVNTGGSVKNKTISTLAGTPVSWHASLEEVPSGCMKSSVEVALP
;
A
#
# COMPACT_ATOMS: atom_id res chain seq x y z
N MET A 1 -18.21 -37.76 -6.95
CA MET A 1 -19.16 -37.53 -8.05
C MET A 1 -18.69 -36.28 -8.80
N LEU A 2 -18.20 -36.45 -10.04
CA LEU A 2 -18.01 -35.46 -11.14
C LEU A 2 -17.45 -34.05 -10.81
N ARG A 3 -16.46 -33.45 -11.48
CA ARG A 3 -15.97 -33.56 -12.87
C ARG A 3 -14.70 -32.67 -13.01
N ARG A 4 -13.67 -33.19 -13.71
CA ARG A 4 -12.76 -32.54 -14.71
C ARG A 4 -11.88 -31.37 -14.23
N LEU A 5 -10.54 -31.44 -14.18
CA LEU A 5 -9.56 -31.87 -15.19
C LEU A 5 -9.73 -31.15 -16.54
N LEU A 6 -8.93 -30.11 -16.79
CA LEU A 6 -8.50 -29.67 -18.12
C LEU A 6 -7.23 -28.80 -18.01
N LEU A 7 -6.08 -29.47 -18.16
CA LEU A 7 -4.89 -28.85 -18.73
C LEU A 7 -5.22 -28.39 -20.15
N LYS A 8 -4.81 -27.16 -20.51
CA LYS A 8 -4.47 -26.82 -21.89
C LYS A 8 -2.97 -26.53 -21.95
N GLN A 9 -2.25 -27.46 -22.55
CA GLN A 9 -0.93 -27.22 -23.11
C GLN A 9 -1.07 -26.26 -24.29
N ALA A 10 -0.29 -25.18 -24.28
CA ALA A 10 0.01 -24.42 -25.48
C ALA A 10 1.43 -24.80 -25.92
N SER A 11 1.49 -25.46 -27.08
CA SER A 11 2.72 -25.75 -27.83
C SER A 11 3.25 -24.46 -28.44
N ALA A 12 4.47 -24.06 -28.11
CA ALA A 12 5.21 -23.03 -28.83
C ALA A 12 6.45 -23.67 -29.48
N SER A 13 6.48 -23.61 -30.80
CA SER A 13 7.50 -24.19 -31.66
C SER A 13 8.84 -23.46 -31.51
N HIS A 14 9.90 -24.26 -31.42
CA HIS A 14 11.29 -23.84 -31.48
C HIS A 14 11.62 -23.22 -32.85
N HIS A 15 12.25 -22.04 -32.84
CA HIS A 15 13.11 -21.60 -33.94
C HIS A 15 14.44 -21.13 -33.37
N LEU A 16 15.47 -21.95 -33.58
CA LEU A 16 16.87 -21.56 -33.47
C LEU A 16 17.20 -20.53 -34.56
N LEU A 17 17.99 -19.52 -34.21
CA LEU A 17 18.99 -18.94 -35.11
C LEU A 17 20.17 -18.40 -34.29
N SER A 18 21.34 -18.62 -34.87
CA SER A 18 22.66 -18.70 -34.27
C SER A 18 23.45 -17.40 -34.44
N ASN A 19 24.26 -17.10 -33.42
CA ASN A 19 25.52 -16.34 -33.33
C ASN A 19 25.86 -15.26 -34.38
N LYS A 20 26.27 -14.10 -33.85
CA LYS A 20 27.54 -13.45 -34.22
C LYS A 20 28.04 -12.51 -33.12
N THR A 21 29.19 -12.86 -32.53
CA THR A 21 30.09 -11.98 -31.78
C THR A 21 30.83 -11.03 -32.75
N PRO A 22 31.29 -9.87 -32.26
CA PRO A 22 32.72 -9.61 -32.35
C PRO A 22 33.34 -9.01 -31.06
N GLN A 23 34.67 -8.95 -31.11
CA GLN A 23 35.63 -8.84 -30.02
C GLN A 23 35.76 -7.46 -29.37
N SER A 24 36.02 -7.50 -28.05
CA SER A 24 37.11 -6.86 -27.29
C SER A 24 37.72 -5.55 -27.81
N THR A 25 37.52 -4.48 -27.03
CA THR A 25 38.56 -3.46 -26.76
C THR A 25 38.49 -3.03 -25.29
N SER A 26 39.67 -2.87 -24.70
CA SER A 26 39.98 -2.81 -23.26
C SER A 26 40.00 -1.40 -22.65
N HIS A 27 39.35 -1.28 -21.47
CA HIS A 27 39.63 -0.43 -20.27
C HIS A 27 39.69 1.12 -20.35
N PRO A 28 39.46 1.88 -19.24
CA PRO A 28 39.08 1.47 -17.87
C PRO A 28 37.80 2.13 -17.30
N LEU A 29 37.17 1.43 -16.35
CA LEU A 29 36.02 1.82 -15.54
C LEU A 29 36.42 2.74 -14.38
N LEU A 30 35.68 3.82 -14.15
CA LEU A 30 35.74 4.63 -12.92
C LEU A 30 34.53 4.28 -12.06
N HIS A 31 34.69 3.23 -11.25
CA HIS A 31 33.68 2.75 -10.31
C HIS A 31 33.81 3.55 -9.00
N LYS A 32 32.88 4.47 -8.71
CA LYS A 32 32.71 5.02 -7.36
C LYS A 32 31.94 4.02 -6.50
N HIS A 33 32.66 3.04 -5.96
CA HIS A 33 32.22 2.28 -4.80
C HIS A 33 32.35 3.17 -3.56
N LEU A 34 31.23 3.59 -2.97
CA LEU A 34 31.22 4.03 -1.58
C LEU A 34 31.05 2.80 -0.70
N LEU A 35 32.18 2.17 -0.39
CA LEU A 35 32.29 1.21 0.71
C LEU A 35 32.40 2.02 2.00
N PHE A 36 31.33 2.04 2.80
CA PHE A 36 31.40 2.55 4.16
C PHE A 36 31.82 1.40 5.09
N SER A 37 33.12 1.32 5.38
CA SER A 37 33.67 0.47 6.44
C SER A 37 33.40 1.15 7.78
N SER A 38 32.50 0.59 8.60
CA SER A 38 32.36 1.00 10.00
C SER A 38 33.41 0.28 10.83
N SER A 39 34.48 0.99 11.20
CA SER A 39 35.34 0.59 12.32
C SER A 39 34.69 1.07 13.61
N SER A 40 34.33 0.13 14.48
CA SER A 40 33.86 0.42 15.84
C SER A 40 35.01 0.94 16.69
N GLN A 41 34.95 2.22 17.09
CA GLN A 41 35.63 2.71 18.29
C GLN A 41 34.60 3.36 19.21
N THR A 42 34.46 2.76 20.38
CA THR A 42 33.70 3.23 21.52
C THR A 42 34.32 4.50 22.11
N GLN A 43 33.59 5.62 22.03
CA GLN A 43 33.76 6.75 22.94
C GLN A 43 32.38 7.28 23.36
N THR A 44 32.09 7.15 24.64
CA THR A 44 31.01 7.84 25.34
C THR A 44 31.34 9.34 25.46
N PRO A 45 30.47 10.28 25.08
CA PRO A 45 30.60 11.66 25.53
C PRO A 45 29.71 11.93 26.74
N GLN A 46 30.36 12.44 27.77
CA GLN A 46 29.76 13.03 28.97
C GLN A 46 28.86 14.22 28.62
N SER A 47 27.92 14.49 29.52
CA SER A 47 27.03 15.64 29.54
C SER A 47 27.77 16.97 29.37
N THR A 48 27.44 17.72 28.31
CA THR A 48 27.73 19.15 28.20
C THR A 48 26.42 19.90 28.07
N SER A 49 26.03 20.54 29.17
CA SER A 49 25.05 21.62 29.19
C SER A 49 25.65 22.82 28.43
N VAL A 50 24.88 23.38 27.50
CA VAL A 50 25.22 24.65 26.85
C VAL A 50 24.24 25.68 27.38
N GLU A 51 24.74 26.63 28.17
CA GLU A 51 24.00 27.84 28.53
C GLU A 51 23.92 28.77 27.31
N HIS A 52 22.72 29.27 27.02
CA HIS A 52 22.51 30.35 26.06
C HIS A 52 21.75 31.48 26.75
N LEU A 53 22.24 32.70 26.51
CA LEU A 53 21.87 33.96 27.15
C LEU A 53 20.43 34.39 26.82
N ASP A 54 19.81 35.04 27.80
CA ASP A 54 18.49 35.66 27.73
C ASP A 54 18.41 36.78 26.68
N ASP A 55 17.35 36.79 25.87
CA ASP A 55 16.53 37.99 25.66
C ASP A 55 15.20 37.73 24.91
N VAL A 56 14.13 38.29 25.49
CA VAL A 56 12.80 38.67 24.93
C VAL A 56 11.74 37.59 24.61
N ASP A 57 10.85 37.43 25.60
CA ASP A 57 9.37 37.31 25.56
C ASP A 57 8.67 37.00 24.20
N ASN A 58 8.17 35.76 24.05
CA ASN A 58 6.85 35.53 23.45
C ASN A 58 6.26 34.16 23.82
N ASN A 59 5.00 34.19 24.23
CA ASN A 59 4.14 33.07 24.60
C ASN A 59 3.90 32.11 23.41
N GLN A 60 4.48 30.91 23.43
CA GLN A 60 3.90 29.75 22.75
C GLN A 60 4.44 28.45 23.36
N ALA A 61 3.53 27.63 23.89
CA ALA A 61 3.85 26.33 24.46
C ALA A 61 4.52 25.45 23.38
N SER A 62 5.83 25.31 23.46
CA SER A 62 6.59 24.36 22.67
C SER A 62 6.25 22.94 23.16
N SER A 63 5.41 22.24 22.43
CA SER A 63 5.15 20.82 22.63
C SER A 63 6.37 20.03 22.14
N THR A 64 7.38 19.92 22.99
CA THR A 64 8.50 18.99 22.76
C THR A 64 7.96 17.57 22.76
N ILE A 65 7.83 16.97 21.58
CA ILE A 65 7.52 15.55 21.41
C ILE A 65 8.78 14.76 21.81
N SER A 66 8.81 14.22 23.02
CA SER A 66 9.79 13.23 23.45
C SER A 66 9.33 11.84 23.01
N ILE A 67 10.05 11.24 22.08
CA ILE A 67 9.85 9.83 21.69
C ILE A 67 10.72 8.98 22.62
N ASP A 68 10.10 8.22 23.50
CA ASP A 68 10.81 7.22 24.31
C ASP A 68 11.29 6.08 23.40
N ARG A 69 12.61 5.96 23.26
CA ARG A 69 13.28 4.91 22.47
C ARG A 69 13.84 3.78 23.33
N SER A 70 13.61 3.81 24.65
CA SER A 70 14.15 2.80 25.58
C SER A 70 13.68 1.38 25.25
N GLY A 71 12.45 1.23 24.74
CA GLY A 71 11.88 -0.05 24.32
C GLY A 71 12.48 -0.67 23.04
N LEU A 72 13.27 0.08 22.26
CA LEU A 72 13.90 -0.44 21.03
C LEU A 72 15.14 -1.30 21.32
N TYR A 73 15.76 -1.14 22.48
CA TYR A 73 17.04 -1.78 22.81
C TYR A 73 16.92 -2.97 23.76
N ASN A 74 15.71 -3.24 24.28
CA ASN A 74 15.48 -4.34 25.21
C ASN A 74 14.14 -5.03 24.94
N PRO A 75 14.00 -5.77 23.82
CA PRO A 75 12.80 -6.53 23.56
C PRO A 75 12.58 -7.52 24.73
N PRO A 76 11.35 -7.65 25.25
CA PRO A 76 11.07 -8.65 26.27
C PRO A 76 11.52 -10.02 25.75
N ALA A 77 12.26 -10.76 26.57
CA ALA A 77 12.74 -12.08 26.19
C ALA A 77 11.56 -12.93 25.71
N HIS A 78 11.58 -13.37 24.45
CA HIS A 78 10.56 -14.27 23.93
C HIS A 78 10.66 -15.59 24.70
N SER A 79 9.71 -15.86 25.58
CA SER A 79 9.64 -17.13 26.30
C SER A 79 9.31 -18.25 25.32
N HIS A 80 10.20 -19.22 25.17
CA HIS A 80 9.94 -20.47 24.43
C HIS A 80 9.21 -21.54 25.28
N GLU A 81 8.66 -21.13 26.42
CA GLU A 81 7.80 -22.01 27.24
C GLU A 81 6.58 -22.44 26.41
N PRO A 82 6.22 -23.74 26.39
CA PRO A 82 5.07 -24.21 25.61
C PRO A 82 3.80 -23.54 26.14
N THR A 83 3.28 -22.58 25.40
CA THR A 83 1.97 -22.00 25.68
C THR A 83 0.88 -22.97 25.22
N THR A 84 -0.27 -22.95 25.88
CA THR A 84 -1.45 -23.72 25.44
C THR A 84 -1.74 -23.41 23.97
N ASP A 85 -1.85 -24.45 23.13
CA ASP A 85 -2.15 -24.31 21.70
C ASP A 85 -3.35 -23.38 21.50
N SER A 86 -3.11 -22.23 20.86
CA SER A 86 -4.18 -21.33 20.46
C SER A 86 -5.09 -21.98 19.41
N GLU A 87 -6.31 -21.47 19.24
CA GLU A 87 -7.23 -21.98 18.22
C GLU A 87 -6.63 -21.88 16.80
N LEU A 88 -5.82 -20.86 16.52
CA LEU A 88 -5.08 -20.74 15.27
C LEU A 88 -4.02 -21.84 15.11
N VAL A 89 -3.28 -22.18 16.18
CA VAL A 89 -2.30 -23.27 16.14
C VAL A 89 -2.98 -24.61 15.88
N LYS A 90 -4.15 -24.86 16.50
CA LYS A 90 -4.95 -26.06 16.23
C LYS A 90 -5.40 -26.10 14.77
N HIS A 91 -5.94 -25.00 14.26
CA HIS A 91 -6.35 -24.86 12.86
C HIS A 91 -5.21 -25.18 11.88
N LEU A 92 -4.02 -24.58 12.09
CA LEU A 92 -2.85 -24.83 11.23
C LEU A 92 -2.41 -26.30 11.26
N LYS A 93 -2.43 -26.94 12.44
CA LYS A 93 -2.12 -28.38 12.56
C LYS A 93 -3.12 -29.22 11.77
N ASP A 94 -4.40 -28.85 11.77
CA ASP A 94 -5.43 -29.57 11.02
C ASP A 94 -5.30 -29.35 9.51
N VAL A 95 -4.93 -28.14 9.06
CA VAL A 95 -4.62 -27.86 7.65
C VAL A 95 -3.45 -28.73 7.16
N ILE A 96 -2.36 -28.82 7.93
CA ILE A 96 -1.19 -29.65 7.60
C ILE A 96 -1.58 -31.13 7.48
N LYS A 97 -2.34 -31.65 8.46
CA LYS A 97 -2.82 -33.04 8.43
C LYS A 97 -3.74 -33.30 7.23
N PHE A 98 -4.67 -32.38 6.97
CA PHE A 98 -5.65 -32.51 5.89
C PHE A 98 -5.00 -32.48 4.50
N ARG A 99 -4.00 -31.61 4.28
CA ARG A 99 -3.23 -31.54 3.03
C ARG A 99 -2.22 -32.68 2.87
N GLY A 100 -2.05 -33.53 3.89
CA GLY A 100 -1.20 -34.71 3.83
C GLY A 100 0.29 -34.43 3.96
N GLY A 101 0.69 -33.29 4.55
CA GLY A 101 2.09 -32.93 4.70
C GLY A 101 2.31 -31.45 5.00
N PRO A 102 3.59 -31.03 5.06
CA PRO A 102 3.96 -29.63 5.28
C PRO A 102 3.26 -28.71 4.28
N ILE A 103 2.84 -27.55 4.77
CA ILE A 103 2.38 -26.44 3.93
C ILE A 103 3.56 -25.53 3.58
N SER A 104 3.46 -24.87 2.43
CA SER A 104 4.36 -23.80 2.04
C SER A 104 4.24 -22.59 2.97
N VAL A 105 5.27 -21.76 2.99
CA VAL A 105 5.23 -20.48 3.71
C VAL A 105 4.11 -19.58 3.18
N ALA A 106 3.83 -19.62 1.88
CA ALA A 106 2.75 -18.83 1.29
C ALA A 106 1.38 -19.21 1.86
N GLU A 107 1.06 -20.50 1.91
CA GLU A 107 -0.18 -21.00 2.50
C GLU A 107 -0.26 -20.70 4.00
N TYR A 108 0.87 -20.81 4.71
CA TYR A 108 0.93 -20.41 6.12
C TYR A 108 0.61 -18.92 6.30
N MET A 109 1.21 -18.04 5.50
CA MET A 109 0.99 -16.59 5.56
C MET A 109 -0.46 -16.23 5.23
N GLU A 110 -1.07 -16.87 4.24
CA GLU A 110 -2.49 -16.70 3.92
C GLU A 110 -3.39 -17.08 5.11
N GLU A 111 -3.13 -18.22 5.77
CA GLU A 111 -3.92 -18.66 6.92
C GLU A 111 -3.77 -17.73 8.13
N VAL A 112 -2.57 -17.26 8.46
CA VAL A 112 -2.39 -16.41 9.65
C VAL A 112 -2.82 -14.97 9.43
N LEU A 113 -2.79 -14.46 8.19
CA LEU A 113 -3.11 -13.06 7.89
C LEU A 113 -4.59 -12.85 7.52
N THR A 114 -5.15 -13.71 6.66
CA THR A 114 -6.42 -13.45 5.99
C THR A 114 -7.50 -14.50 6.26
N ASN A 115 -7.26 -15.49 7.11
CA ASN A 115 -8.29 -16.45 7.50
C ASN A 115 -9.53 -15.74 8.10
N PRO A 116 -10.76 -16.03 7.65
CA PRO A 116 -11.94 -15.31 8.10
C PRO A 116 -12.22 -15.38 9.61
N LYS A 117 -11.72 -16.41 10.29
CA LYS A 117 -11.96 -16.67 11.71
C LYS A 117 -10.79 -16.31 12.61
N PHE A 118 -9.56 -16.44 12.11
CA PHE A 118 -8.34 -16.29 12.91
C PHE A 118 -7.33 -15.30 12.32
N GLY A 119 -7.58 -14.82 11.10
CA GLY A 119 -6.66 -13.97 10.35
C GLY A 119 -6.45 -12.65 11.06
N PHE A 120 -5.18 -12.26 11.15
CA PHE A 120 -4.75 -11.06 11.83
C PHE A 120 -5.44 -9.79 11.31
N TYR A 121 -5.58 -9.63 9.99
CA TYR A 121 -6.19 -8.44 9.37
C TYR A 121 -7.72 -8.46 9.32
N ILE A 122 -8.34 -9.62 9.53
CA ILE A 122 -9.80 -9.77 9.45
C ILE A 122 -10.46 -9.60 10.80
N THR A 123 -9.83 -10.08 11.86
CA THR A 123 -10.46 -10.23 13.19
C THR A 123 -10.18 -9.08 14.14
N ARG A 124 -9.29 -8.15 13.78
CA ARG A 124 -8.80 -7.06 14.64
C ARG A 124 -8.84 -5.72 13.92
N ASP A 125 -9.06 -4.64 14.66
CA ASP A 125 -8.77 -3.28 14.17
C ASP A 125 -7.30 -2.98 14.46
N VAL A 126 -6.46 -3.15 13.43
CA VAL A 126 -4.99 -3.13 13.58
C VAL A 126 -4.36 -1.80 13.19
N PHE A 127 -5.16 -0.83 12.71
CA PHE A 127 -4.67 0.41 12.11
C PHE A 127 -4.87 1.64 13.01
N GLY A 128 -3.90 2.55 13.00
CA GLY A 128 -3.97 3.85 13.67
C GLY A 128 -3.33 3.84 15.06
N ALA A 129 -3.40 4.97 15.77
CA ALA A 129 -2.73 5.15 17.06
C ALA A 129 -3.19 4.18 18.17
N GLY A 130 -4.39 3.61 18.04
CA GLY A 130 -4.93 2.58 18.94
C GLY A 130 -4.78 1.14 18.45
N GLY A 131 -4.21 0.94 17.25
CA GLY A 131 -3.98 -0.38 16.67
C GLY A 131 -2.52 -0.84 16.81
N ASP A 132 -2.21 -2.01 16.27
CA ASP A 132 -0.87 -2.59 16.29
C ASP A 132 0.11 -1.88 15.32
N PHE A 133 -0.42 -1.10 14.35
CA PHE A 133 0.36 -0.39 13.34
C PHE A 133 -0.10 1.06 13.14
N ILE A 134 0.86 1.97 13.22
CA ILE A 134 0.70 3.34 12.73
C ILE A 134 1.41 3.47 11.36
N THR A 135 0.66 3.89 10.34
CA THR A 135 1.17 4.07 8.96
C THR A 135 1.34 5.55 8.64
N SER A 136 2.11 5.90 7.60
CA SER A 136 2.37 7.30 7.24
C SER A 136 1.12 8.16 7.04
N PRO A 137 0.04 7.67 6.39
CA PRO A 137 -1.22 8.42 6.31
C PRO A 137 -1.85 8.71 7.69
N GLU A 138 -1.70 7.80 8.66
CA GLU A 138 -2.23 7.96 10.02
C GLU A 138 -1.39 8.91 10.89
N VAL A 139 -0.12 9.13 10.53
CA VAL A 139 0.77 10.06 11.26
C VAL A 139 0.50 11.50 10.87
N SER A 140 0.29 11.78 9.57
CA SER A 140 0.11 13.15 9.09
C SER A 140 -0.68 13.21 7.79
N GLN A 141 -1.71 14.05 7.82
CA GLN A 141 -2.51 14.41 6.64
C GLN A 141 -1.66 14.94 5.48
N MET A 142 -0.51 15.56 5.78
CA MET A 142 0.37 16.12 4.76
C MET A 142 0.90 15.04 3.82
N PHE A 143 1.04 13.80 4.31
CA PHE A 143 1.48 12.70 3.46
C PHE A 143 0.49 12.46 2.31
N GLY A 144 -0.81 12.34 2.61
CA GLY A 144 -1.82 12.12 1.58
C GLY A 144 -2.01 13.33 0.66
N GLU A 145 -1.95 14.55 1.21
CA GLU A 145 -2.02 15.77 0.40
C GLU A 145 -0.86 15.86 -0.61
N MET A 146 0.37 15.52 -0.20
CA MET A 146 1.53 15.50 -1.11
C MET A 146 1.40 14.43 -2.20
N VAL A 147 0.85 13.25 -1.86
CA VAL A 147 0.55 12.23 -2.88
C VAL A 147 -0.50 12.73 -3.86
N GLY A 148 -1.49 13.50 -3.41
CA GLY A 148 -2.49 14.12 -4.30
C GLY A 148 -1.91 15.16 -5.25
N ILE A 149 -1.00 16.01 -4.77
CA ILE A 149 -0.28 16.96 -5.64
C ILE A 149 0.57 16.20 -6.65
N TRP A 150 1.30 15.16 -6.22
CA TRP A 150 2.09 14.32 -7.12
C TRP A 150 1.23 13.67 -8.21
N ALA A 151 0.07 13.10 -7.84
CA ALA A 151 -0.84 12.48 -8.78
C ALA A 151 -1.42 13.49 -9.79
N MET A 152 -1.73 14.70 -9.34
CA MET A 152 -2.19 15.79 -10.21
C MET A 152 -1.10 16.21 -11.21
N CYS A 153 0.14 16.41 -10.74
CA CYS A 153 1.27 16.72 -11.62
C CYS A 153 1.53 15.61 -12.64
N LEU A 154 1.41 14.34 -12.24
CA LEU A 154 1.56 13.21 -13.15
C LEU A 154 0.44 13.20 -14.21
N TRP A 155 -0.80 13.48 -13.81
CA TRP A 155 -1.93 13.62 -14.76
C TRP A 155 -1.70 14.75 -15.77
N GLU A 156 -1.14 15.89 -15.35
CA GLU A 156 -0.76 16.96 -16.28
C GLU A 156 0.32 16.50 -17.26
N GLN A 157 1.35 15.79 -16.77
CA GLN A 157 2.41 15.21 -17.61
C GLN A 157 1.89 14.16 -18.60
N MET A 158 0.79 13.47 -18.27
CA MET A 158 0.10 12.54 -19.18
C MET A 158 -0.74 13.25 -20.26
N GLY A 159 -0.77 14.58 -20.30
CA GLY A 159 -1.54 15.35 -21.27
C GLY A 159 -3.00 15.53 -20.87
N GLN A 160 -3.29 15.55 -19.55
CA GLN A 160 -4.62 15.80 -19.00
C GLN A 160 -5.72 14.89 -19.58
N PRO A 161 -5.55 13.56 -19.55
CA PRO A 161 -6.55 12.62 -20.06
C PRO A 161 -7.91 12.83 -19.37
N GLU A 162 -8.99 12.77 -20.16
CA GLU A 162 -10.37 12.95 -19.68
C GLU A 162 -10.81 11.93 -18.63
N LYS A 163 -10.19 10.73 -18.63
CA LYS A 163 -10.52 9.64 -17.71
C LYS A 163 -9.25 8.92 -17.26
N VAL A 164 -9.07 8.79 -15.95
CA VAL A 164 -7.96 8.08 -15.32
C VAL A 164 -8.47 7.23 -14.18
N ASN A 165 -8.02 5.97 -14.14
CA ASN A 165 -8.21 5.12 -12.98
C ASN A 165 -7.10 5.39 -11.97
N LEU A 166 -7.46 5.83 -10.76
CA LEU A 166 -6.56 5.86 -9.63
C LEU A 166 -6.84 4.64 -8.76
N VAL A 167 -5.86 3.77 -8.60
CA VAL A 167 -6.03 2.45 -7.96
C VAL A 167 -5.20 2.40 -6.68
N GLU A 168 -5.83 2.07 -5.55
CA GLU A 168 -5.15 1.84 -4.27
C GLU A 168 -5.31 0.38 -3.84
N LEU A 169 -4.19 -0.29 -3.57
CA LEU A 169 -4.14 -1.69 -3.13
C LEU A 169 -4.03 -1.73 -1.61
N GLY A 170 -4.99 -2.38 -0.94
CA GLY A 170 -5.00 -2.45 0.53
C GLY A 170 -5.10 -1.06 1.17
N PRO A 171 -6.16 -0.28 0.90
CA PRO A 171 -6.29 1.10 1.37
C PRO A 171 -6.46 1.27 2.89
N GLY A 172 -6.53 0.15 3.65
CA GLY A 172 -6.70 0.17 5.09
C GLY A 172 -8.00 0.88 5.48
N ARG A 173 -7.89 2.00 6.19
CA ARG A 173 -9.04 2.81 6.59
C ARG A 173 -9.51 3.79 5.50
N GLY A 174 -8.79 3.90 4.38
CA GLY A 174 -9.05 4.87 3.32
C GLY A 174 -8.50 6.27 3.60
N THR A 175 -7.69 6.43 4.64
CA THR A 175 -7.12 7.71 5.09
C THR A 175 -6.28 8.37 4.00
N LEU A 176 -5.42 7.60 3.32
CA LEU A 176 -4.60 8.08 2.21
C LEU A 176 -5.47 8.66 1.08
N MET A 177 -6.45 7.91 0.59
CA MET A 177 -7.35 8.37 -0.46
C MET A 177 -8.17 9.60 -0.03
N ALA A 178 -8.64 9.63 1.20
CA ALA A 178 -9.41 10.77 1.71
C ALA A 178 -8.56 12.06 1.71
N ASP A 179 -7.33 12.01 2.21
CA ASP A 179 -6.41 13.14 2.22
C ASP A 179 -5.96 13.54 0.82
N LEU A 180 -5.73 12.57 -0.06
CA LEU A 180 -5.42 12.78 -1.48
C LEU A 180 -6.53 13.57 -2.16
N LEU A 181 -7.78 13.12 -2.05
CA LEU A 181 -8.93 13.77 -2.66
C LEU A 181 -9.18 15.17 -2.07
N ARG A 182 -8.98 15.33 -0.76
CA ARG A 182 -9.10 16.63 -0.08
C ARG A 182 -8.03 17.60 -0.57
N GLY A 183 -6.77 17.18 -0.64
CA GLY A 183 -5.65 17.99 -1.16
C GLY A 183 -5.81 18.33 -2.65
N ALA A 184 -6.36 17.41 -3.44
CA ALA A 184 -6.60 17.60 -4.87
C ALA A 184 -7.89 18.38 -5.20
N SER A 185 -8.78 18.62 -4.23
CA SER A 185 -10.13 19.17 -4.44
C SER A 185 -10.21 20.52 -5.17
N LYS A 186 -9.11 21.28 -5.19
CA LYS A 186 -8.97 22.56 -5.91
C LYS A 186 -8.69 22.38 -7.40
N PHE A 187 -8.17 21.24 -7.82
CA PHE A 187 -7.84 20.93 -9.21
C PHE A 187 -9.01 20.19 -9.88
N LYS A 188 -10.07 20.94 -10.21
CA LYS A 188 -11.35 20.35 -10.67
C LYS A 188 -11.20 19.45 -11.90
N SER A 189 -10.48 19.91 -12.93
CA SER A 189 -10.23 19.13 -14.14
C SER A 189 -9.56 17.78 -13.85
N PHE A 190 -8.63 17.75 -12.88
CA PHE A 190 -8.02 16.51 -12.42
C PHE A 190 -9.04 15.63 -11.71
N THR A 191 -9.71 16.13 -10.66
CA THR A 191 -10.64 15.33 -9.85
C THR A 191 -11.85 14.81 -10.62
N GLU A 192 -12.30 15.54 -11.65
CA GLU A 192 -13.40 15.15 -12.53
C GLU A 192 -12.98 14.05 -13.53
N SER A 193 -11.69 13.97 -13.85
CA SER A 193 -11.14 12.90 -14.69
C SER A 193 -10.96 11.57 -13.94
N LEU A 194 -10.94 11.59 -12.61
CA LEU A 194 -10.62 10.43 -11.80
C LEU A 194 -11.79 9.43 -11.70
N HIS A 195 -11.45 8.15 -11.69
CA HIS A 195 -12.26 7.07 -11.16
C HIS A 195 -11.42 6.31 -10.12
N ILE A 196 -11.84 6.38 -8.86
CA ILE A 196 -11.14 5.73 -7.75
C ILE A 196 -11.52 4.25 -7.68
N ASN A 197 -10.51 3.39 -7.61
CA ASN A 197 -10.66 1.94 -7.50
C ASN A 197 -9.89 1.45 -6.26
N MET A 198 -10.63 0.96 -5.27
CA MET A 198 -10.11 0.49 -3.99
C MET A 198 -10.07 -1.04 -4.01
N VAL A 199 -8.87 -1.64 -4.00
CA VAL A 199 -8.73 -3.11 -3.97
C VAL A 199 -8.63 -3.56 -2.52
N GLU A 200 -9.72 -4.11 -2.00
CA GLU A 200 -9.90 -4.51 -0.61
C GLU A 200 -10.82 -5.73 -0.53
N CYS A 201 -10.39 -6.79 0.16
CA CYS A 201 -11.16 -8.02 0.31
C CYS A 201 -12.07 -8.03 1.55
N SER A 202 -11.79 -7.19 2.56
CA SER A 202 -12.51 -7.14 3.83
C SER A 202 -13.78 -6.27 3.73
N PRO A 203 -14.98 -6.84 3.88
CA PRO A 203 -16.23 -6.05 3.84
C PRO A 203 -16.31 -5.01 4.97
N VAL A 204 -15.66 -5.28 6.11
CA VAL A 204 -15.61 -4.36 7.24
C VAL A 204 -14.80 -3.12 6.87
N LEU A 205 -13.63 -3.30 6.25
CA LEU A 205 -12.79 -2.19 5.79
C LEU A 205 -13.43 -1.44 4.63
N GLN A 206 -14.08 -2.12 3.68
CA GLN A 206 -14.83 -1.45 2.61
C GLN A 206 -15.90 -0.51 3.16
N LYS A 207 -16.65 -0.94 4.19
CA LYS A 207 -17.65 -0.08 4.86
C LYS A 207 -17.01 1.12 5.54
N LEU A 208 -15.88 0.92 6.23
CA LEU A 208 -15.15 2.00 6.88
C LEU A 208 -14.61 3.02 5.86
N GLN A 209 -14.07 2.54 4.75
CA GLN A 209 -13.59 3.36 3.64
C GLN A 209 -14.73 4.17 3.01
N HIS A 210 -15.89 3.54 2.75
CA HIS A 210 -17.08 4.23 2.24
C HIS A 210 -17.47 5.41 3.14
N GLN A 211 -17.45 5.20 4.45
CA GLN A 211 -17.70 6.25 5.44
C GLN A 211 -16.61 7.34 5.42
N ASN A 212 -15.33 6.96 5.47
CA ASN A 212 -14.22 7.92 5.54
C ASN A 212 -14.06 8.76 4.25
N LEU A 213 -14.42 8.20 3.09
CA LEU A 213 -14.47 8.93 1.83
C LEU A 213 -15.75 9.74 1.65
N HIS A 214 -16.64 9.78 2.66
CA HIS A 214 -17.94 10.46 2.63
C HIS A 214 -18.75 10.09 1.37
N CYS A 215 -18.84 8.79 1.09
CA CYS A 215 -19.48 8.29 -0.12
C CYS A 215 -21.01 8.35 -0.03
N THR A 216 -21.65 8.69 -1.15
CA THR A 216 -23.10 8.59 -1.34
C THR A 216 -23.41 7.67 -2.50
N ASP A 217 -24.40 6.79 -2.31
CA ASP A 217 -24.86 5.86 -3.33
C ASP A 217 -26.05 6.45 -4.07
N GLU A 218 -25.87 6.77 -5.36
CA GLU A 218 -26.98 7.20 -6.19
C GLU A 218 -27.78 5.98 -6.68
N VAL A 219 -29.06 5.94 -6.31
CA VAL A 219 -29.99 4.91 -6.77
C VAL A 219 -30.56 5.35 -8.12
N ASN A 220 -30.10 4.72 -9.20
CA ASN A 220 -30.71 4.92 -10.51
C ASN A 220 -32.11 4.26 -10.53
N THR A 221 -33.17 5.08 -10.56
CA THR A 221 -34.58 4.63 -10.59
C THR A 221 -35.01 4.04 -11.96
N GLY A 222 -34.05 3.66 -12.81
CA GLY A 222 -34.25 3.22 -14.19
C GLY A 222 -33.67 1.83 -14.46
N GLY A 223 -34.23 0.80 -13.83
CA GLY A 223 -34.28 -0.59 -14.34
C GLY A 223 -32.99 -1.38 -14.65
N SER A 224 -31.80 -0.79 -14.64
CA SER A 224 -30.54 -1.49 -14.90
C SER A 224 -29.50 -1.12 -13.83
N VAL A 225 -29.30 -2.05 -12.90
CA VAL A 225 -28.61 -1.84 -11.62
C VAL A 225 -27.09 -1.72 -11.82
N LYS A 226 -26.57 -0.49 -11.77
CA LYS A 226 -25.28 -0.18 -11.14
C LYS A 226 -25.47 1.06 -10.28
N ASN A 227 -25.51 0.88 -8.97
CA ASN A 227 -25.45 2.01 -8.03
C ASN A 227 -24.12 2.70 -8.24
N LYS A 228 -24.15 4.02 -8.48
CA LYS A 228 -22.93 4.82 -8.63
C LYS A 228 -22.60 5.37 -7.26
N THR A 229 -21.47 4.95 -6.71
CA THR A 229 -20.94 5.50 -5.47
C THR A 229 -20.01 6.68 -5.79
N ILE A 230 -20.24 7.82 -5.15
CA ILE A 230 -19.49 9.06 -5.37
C ILE A 230 -18.96 9.55 -4.03
N SER A 231 -17.66 9.88 -3.95
CA SER A 231 -17.09 10.57 -2.80
C SER A 231 -17.43 12.05 -2.85
N THR A 232 -18.03 12.58 -1.78
CA THR A 232 -18.36 14.01 -1.68
C THR A 232 -17.13 14.90 -1.42
N LEU A 233 -15.96 14.32 -1.11
CA LEU A 233 -14.70 15.07 -0.91
C LEU A 233 -14.25 15.80 -2.18
N ALA A 234 -14.46 15.17 -3.34
CA ALA A 234 -14.05 15.72 -4.64
C ALA A 234 -15.10 15.55 -5.76
N GLY A 235 -16.25 14.92 -5.49
CA GLY A 235 -17.25 14.59 -6.52
C GLY A 235 -16.83 13.41 -7.41
N THR A 236 -15.89 12.60 -6.95
CA THR A 236 -15.23 11.56 -7.75
C THR A 236 -15.91 10.20 -7.56
N PRO A 237 -16.19 9.44 -8.64
CA PRO A 237 -16.68 8.07 -8.54
C PRO A 237 -15.70 7.16 -7.80
N VAL A 238 -16.22 6.27 -6.94
CA VAL A 238 -15.43 5.28 -6.19
C VAL A 238 -16.01 3.89 -6.42
N SER A 239 -15.15 2.88 -6.52
CA SER A 239 -15.54 1.47 -6.65
C SER A 239 -14.59 0.59 -5.85
N TRP A 240 -15.12 -0.50 -5.28
CA TRP A 240 -14.35 -1.49 -4.52
C TRP A 240 -14.28 -2.80 -5.28
N HIS A 241 -13.12 -3.45 -5.22
CA HIS A 241 -12.82 -4.69 -5.91
C HIS A 241 -12.13 -5.66 -4.95
N ALA A 242 -12.42 -6.96 -5.04
CA ALA A 242 -11.77 -7.95 -4.20
C ALA A 242 -10.34 -8.27 -4.70
N SER A 243 -10.08 -8.02 -5.98
CA SER A 243 -8.83 -8.33 -6.66
C SER A 243 -8.46 -7.23 -7.67
N LEU A 244 -7.19 -7.16 -8.06
CA LEU A 244 -6.74 -6.17 -9.03
C LEU A 244 -7.28 -6.48 -10.44
N GLU A 245 -7.53 -7.75 -10.73
CA GLU A 245 -8.05 -8.25 -12.01
C GLU A 245 -9.47 -7.77 -12.31
N GLU A 246 -10.24 -7.41 -11.27
CA GLU A 246 -11.60 -6.86 -11.38
C GLU A 246 -11.60 -5.36 -11.76
N VAL A 247 -10.47 -4.66 -11.56
CA VAL A 247 -10.37 -3.23 -11.86
C VAL A 247 -10.49 -3.02 -13.39
N PRO A 248 -11.39 -2.13 -13.85
CA PRO A 248 -11.55 -1.87 -15.28
C PRO A 248 -10.24 -1.44 -15.93
N SER A 249 -9.89 -2.08 -17.05
CA SER A 249 -8.75 -1.64 -17.85
C SER A 249 -9.00 -0.22 -18.37
N GLY A 250 -8.01 0.67 -18.21
CA GLY A 250 -8.09 2.02 -18.76
C GLY A 250 -8.23 1.99 -20.28
N CYS A 251 -8.95 2.95 -20.85
CA CYS A 251 -9.01 3.14 -22.30
C CYS A 251 -7.64 3.63 -22.80
N MET A 252 -6.75 2.70 -23.16
CA MET A 252 -5.56 3.04 -23.94
C MET A 252 -6.03 3.53 -25.31
N LYS A 253 -6.11 4.85 -25.50
CA LYS A 253 -6.11 5.41 -26.85
C LYS A 253 -4.70 5.18 -27.40
N SER A 254 -4.52 4.05 -28.09
CA SER A 254 -3.34 3.78 -28.89
C SER A 254 -3.32 4.78 -30.06
N SER A 255 -2.67 5.94 -29.88
CA SER A 255 -2.05 6.79 -30.91
C SER A 255 -1.70 8.13 -30.28
N VAL A 256 -0.56 8.18 -29.57
CA VAL A 256 0.22 9.41 -29.52
C VAL A 256 1.34 9.20 -30.52
N GLU A 257 1.07 9.53 -31.78
CA GLU A 257 2.13 9.73 -32.75
C GLU A 257 2.82 11.02 -32.33
N VAL A 258 3.92 10.88 -31.58
CA VAL A 258 4.80 12.00 -31.24
C VAL A 258 5.48 12.39 -32.55
N ALA A 259 4.86 13.32 -33.28
CA ALA A 259 5.55 14.07 -34.32
C ALA A 259 6.62 14.94 -33.62
N LEU A 260 7.86 14.47 -33.63
CA LEU A 260 9.01 15.30 -33.30
C LEU A 260 9.23 16.30 -34.46
N PRO A 261 9.46 17.59 -34.18
CA PRO A 261 9.84 18.58 -35.19
C PRO A 261 11.24 18.34 -35.76
#